data_AF-A0A0C3NJP8-F1
#
_entry.id   AF-A0A0C3NJP8-F1
#
_cell.length_a   1.000
_cell.length_b   1.000
_cell.length_c   1.000
_cell.angle_alpha   90.00
_cell.angle_beta   90.00
_cell.angle_gamma   90.00
#
_symmetry.space_group_name_H-M   'P 1'
#
loop_
_entity.id
_entity.type
_entity.pdbx_description
1 polymer ?
#
loop_
_entity_poly.entity_id
_entity_poly.type
_entity_poly.pdbx_seq_one_letter_code
_entity_poly.pdbx_strand_id
1 'polypeptide(L)'
;LHPRINNYNDVVLFLLQCNMDIKHIGSGTAAKALTYYISDYITKNELQVHVGLQAIRAAIDSHSLHFSGNINASPAMHKRNLLTKTVNAMMGRWEISHQQVMSYLVGSGDHYCNHQFRTVRFYEF
;
A
#
# COMPACT_ATOMS: atom_id res chain seq x y z
N LEU A 1 -0.39 -35.11 6.81
CA LEU A 1 -1.44 -34.22 6.26
C LEU A 1 -1.99 -34.86 4.99
N HIS A 2 -3.32 -34.94 4.82
CA HIS A 2 -3.93 -35.61 3.67
C HIS A 2 -3.83 -34.73 2.39
N PRO A 3 -3.51 -35.28 1.20
CA PRO A 3 -3.23 -34.52 -0.03
C PRO A 3 -4.35 -33.58 -0.51
N ARG A 4 -5.58 -33.77 0.00
CA ARG A 4 -6.77 -32.97 -0.38
C ARG A 4 -7.21 -31.94 0.67
N ILE A 5 -6.41 -31.68 1.70
CA ILE A 5 -6.79 -30.74 2.78
C ILE A 5 -6.62 -29.28 2.34
N ASN A 6 -5.77 -29.00 1.36
CA ASN A 6 -5.66 -27.69 0.73
C ASN A 6 -5.79 -27.86 -0.79
N ASN A 7 -6.88 -27.37 -1.39
CA ASN A 7 -6.99 -27.34 -2.84
C ASN A 7 -6.12 -26.18 -3.33
N TYR A 8 -5.00 -26.51 -3.96
CA TYR A 8 -4.13 -25.56 -4.66
C TYR A 8 -4.09 -25.90 -6.15
N ASN A 9 -3.68 -24.95 -6.97
CA ASN A 9 -3.47 -25.13 -8.40
C ASN A 9 -1.99 -24.88 -8.71
N ASP A 10 -1.31 -25.86 -9.28
CA ASP A 10 0.13 -25.79 -9.56
C ASP A 10 0.52 -24.63 -10.46
N VAL A 11 -0.29 -24.34 -11.49
CA VAL A 11 -0.04 -23.25 -12.45
C VAL A 11 -0.13 -21.91 -11.75
N VAL A 12 -1.16 -21.70 -10.94
CA VAL A 12 -1.34 -20.43 -10.24
C VAL A 12 -0.32 -20.28 -9.11
N LEU A 13 0.04 -21.37 -8.41
CA LEU A 13 1.14 -21.36 -7.43
C LEU A 13 2.47 -20.97 -8.10
N PHE A 14 2.75 -21.53 -9.29
CA PHE A 14 3.95 -21.22 -10.08
C PHE A 14 3.97 -19.76 -10.54
N LEU A 15 2.84 -19.25 -11.06
CA LEU A 15 2.75 -17.89 -11.60
C LEU A 15 2.72 -16.80 -10.52
N LEU A 16 1.94 -16.99 -9.46
CA LEU A 16 1.71 -15.96 -8.44
C LEU A 16 2.68 -16.06 -7.26
N GLN A 17 3.32 -17.22 -7.08
CA GLN A 17 4.27 -17.51 -6.00
C GLN A 17 3.74 -17.12 -4.60
N CYS A 18 2.43 -17.26 -4.40
CA CYS A 18 1.75 -16.91 -3.14
C CYS A 18 0.94 -18.09 -2.62
N ASN A 19 0.66 -18.08 -1.31
CA ASN A 19 -0.15 -19.13 -0.70
C ASN A 19 -1.57 -19.10 -1.29
N MET A 20 -2.07 -20.26 -1.68
CA MET A 20 -3.37 -20.40 -2.30
C MET A 20 -4.27 -21.30 -1.47
N ASP A 21 -5.47 -20.81 -1.20
CA ASP A 21 -6.55 -21.54 -0.57
C ASP A 21 -7.79 -21.45 -1.46
N ILE A 22 -8.09 -22.52 -2.19
CA ILE A 22 -9.26 -22.59 -3.07
C ILE A 22 -10.39 -23.28 -2.32
N LYS A 23 -11.45 -22.53 -1.98
CA LYS A 23 -12.65 -23.07 -1.33
C LYS A 23 -13.89 -22.91 -2.21
N HIS A 24 -14.69 -23.98 -2.30
CA HIS A 24 -16.00 -23.92 -2.95
C HIS A 24 -17.01 -23.18 -2.04
N ILE A 25 -17.70 -22.19 -2.59
CA ILE A 25 -18.72 -21.41 -1.88
C ILE A 25 -20.11 -21.89 -2.29
N GLY A 26 -20.71 -22.74 -1.47
CA GLY A 26 -21.99 -23.40 -1.78
C GLY A 26 -23.25 -22.67 -1.34
N SER A 27 -23.15 -21.51 -0.67
CA SER A 27 -24.32 -20.76 -0.19
C SER A 27 -24.16 -19.25 -0.30
N GLY A 28 -25.28 -18.54 -0.45
CA GLY A 28 -25.30 -17.08 -0.50
C GLY A 28 -24.79 -16.43 0.78
N THR A 29 -25.05 -17.02 1.95
CA THR A 29 -24.54 -16.55 3.25
C THR A 29 -23.01 -16.65 3.31
N ALA A 30 -22.45 -17.77 2.85
CA ALA A 30 -21.00 -17.95 2.78
C ALA A 30 -20.35 -16.97 1.79
N ALA A 31 -20.99 -16.74 0.63
CA ALA A 31 -20.52 -15.76 -0.35
C ALA A 31 -20.50 -14.34 0.25
N LYS A 32 -21.57 -13.94 0.95
CA LYS A 32 -21.65 -12.63 1.61
C LYS A 32 -20.54 -12.46 2.66
N ALA A 33 -20.33 -13.46 3.51
CA ALA A 33 -19.29 -13.42 4.54
C ALA A 33 -17.88 -13.31 3.92
N LEU A 34 -17.62 -14.07 2.84
CA LEU A 34 -16.37 -14.01 2.10
C LEU A 34 -16.14 -12.62 1.49
N THR A 35 -17.16 -12.00 0.89
CA THR A 35 -17.04 -10.67 0.31
C THR A 35 -16.67 -9.62 1.36
N TYR A 36 -17.24 -9.67 2.57
CA TYR A 36 -16.84 -8.77 3.65
C TYR A 36 -15.40 -9.03 4.08
N TYR A 37 -15.02 -10.30 4.27
CA TYR A 37 -13.65 -10.65 4.63
C TYR A 37 -12.61 -10.15 3.62
N ILE A 38 -12.88 -10.34 2.33
CA ILE A 38 -12.00 -9.85 1.25
C ILE A 38 -11.98 -8.32 1.23
N SER A 39 -13.13 -7.67 1.38
CA SER A 39 -13.23 -6.20 1.42
C SER A 39 -12.42 -5.61 2.58
N ASP A 40 -12.53 -6.18 3.77
CA ASP A 40 -11.78 -5.75 4.96
C ASP A 40 -10.26 -5.94 4.76
N TYR A 41 -9.86 -6.99 4.02
CA TYR A 41 -8.46 -7.22 3.70
C TYR A 41 -7.93 -6.24 2.66
N ILE A 42 -8.69 -5.97 1.60
CA ILE A 42 -8.33 -5.00 0.54
C ILE A 42 -8.28 -3.58 1.09
N THR A 43 -9.22 -3.22 1.98
CA THR A 43 -9.30 -1.88 2.58
C THR A 43 -8.45 -1.72 3.83
N LYS A 44 -7.64 -2.74 4.19
CA LYS A 44 -6.73 -2.67 5.33
C LYS A 44 -5.71 -1.57 5.07
N ASN A 45 -5.71 -0.55 5.93
CA ASN A 45 -4.77 0.56 5.84
C ASN A 45 -3.32 0.05 5.87
N GLU A 46 -2.53 0.40 4.85
CA GLU A 46 -1.09 0.09 4.77
C GLU A 46 -0.27 0.79 5.87
N LEU A 47 -0.76 1.94 6.36
CA LEU A 47 -0.21 2.64 7.51
C LEU A 47 -1.35 3.04 8.46
N GLN A 48 -1.33 2.49 9.69
CA GLN A 48 -2.29 2.89 10.70
C GLN A 48 -2.07 4.37 11.08
N VAL A 49 -3.16 5.15 11.13
CA VAL A 49 -3.10 6.62 11.36
C VAL A 49 -2.28 6.97 12.60
N HIS A 50 -2.44 6.23 13.70
CA HIS A 50 -1.68 6.49 14.93
C HIS A 50 -0.17 6.25 14.78
N VAL A 51 0.24 5.26 13.97
CA VAL A 51 1.66 5.00 13.65
C VAL A 51 2.22 6.14 12.79
N GLY A 52 1.45 6.59 11.80
CA GLY A 52 1.82 7.76 10.98
C GLY A 52 2.00 9.02 11.82
N LEU A 53 1.05 9.31 12.72
CA LEU A 53 1.14 10.46 13.63
C LEU A 53 2.34 10.37 14.58
N GLN A 54 2.66 9.19 15.12
CA GLN A 54 3.85 8.98 15.93
C GLN A 54 5.14 9.23 15.14
N ALA A 55 5.21 8.77 13.88
CA ALA A 55 6.36 9.00 13.01
C ALA A 55 6.56 10.49 12.70
N ILE A 56 5.47 11.23 12.41
CA ILE A 56 5.50 12.68 12.21
C ILE A 56 5.99 13.39 13.47
N ARG A 57 5.46 13.03 14.64
CA ARG A 57 5.88 13.61 15.92
C ARG A 57 7.37 13.40 16.18
N ALA A 58 7.85 12.16 16.01
CA ALA A 58 9.27 11.85 16.16
C ALA A 58 10.16 12.64 15.18
N ALA A 59 9.69 12.86 13.95
CA ALA A 59 10.41 13.66 12.95
C ALA A 59 10.50 15.14 13.37
N ILE A 60 9.42 15.71 13.93
CA ILE A 60 9.38 17.08 14.45
C ILE A 60 10.31 17.24 15.66
N ASP A 61 10.25 16.31 16.62
CA ASP A 61 11.09 16.33 17.82
C ASP A 61 12.57 16.18 17.45
N SER A 62 12.89 15.31 16.49
CA SER A 62 14.24 15.15 15.97
C SER A 62 14.72 16.37 15.15
N HIS A 63 13.81 17.09 14.51
CA HIS A 63 14.13 18.32 13.80
C HIS A 63 14.44 19.45 14.79
N SER A 64 13.60 19.65 15.81
CA SER A 64 13.80 20.70 16.82
C SER A 64 15.11 20.52 17.58
N LEU A 65 15.46 19.28 17.97
CA LEU A 65 16.75 18.95 18.59
C LEU A 65 17.96 19.23 17.68
N HIS A 66 17.85 18.94 16.37
CA HIS A 66 18.96 19.13 15.44
C HIS A 66 19.28 20.61 15.19
N PHE A 67 18.29 21.49 15.33
CA PHE A 67 18.48 22.93 15.10
C PHE A 67 18.43 23.77 16.39
N SER A 68 18.34 23.14 17.57
CA SER A 68 18.42 23.87 18.84
C SER A 68 19.79 24.55 18.95
N GLY A 69 19.81 25.89 18.88
CA GLY A 69 21.04 26.69 18.94
C GLY A 69 21.74 26.93 17.60
N ASN A 70 21.17 26.53 16.46
CA ASN A 70 21.79 26.76 15.16
C ASN A 70 21.42 28.15 14.58
N ILE A 71 22.25 29.15 14.87
CA ILE A 71 22.03 30.55 14.48
C ILE A 71 22.28 30.80 12.97
N ASN A 72 23.02 29.90 12.31
CA ASN A 72 23.48 30.08 10.92
C ASN A 72 22.61 29.33 9.88
N ALA A 73 21.58 28.59 10.31
CA ALA A 73 20.75 27.82 9.40
C ALA A 73 19.76 28.72 8.66
N SER A 74 19.81 28.71 7.32
CA SER A 74 18.82 29.41 6.50
C SER A 74 17.40 28.86 6.74
N PRO A 75 16.36 29.71 6.76
CA PRO A 75 14.97 29.26 6.85
C PRO A 75 14.58 28.23 5.78
N ALA A 76 15.21 28.28 4.60
CA ALA A 76 14.99 27.31 3.55
C ALA A 76 15.54 25.91 3.90
N MET A 77 16.68 25.85 4.59
CA MET A 77 17.28 24.59 5.05
C MET A 77 16.42 23.93 6.12
N HIS A 78 15.86 24.72 7.05
CA HIS A 78 14.91 24.24 8.05
C HIS A 78 13.71 23.54 7.42
N LYS A 79 13.03 24.23 6.49
CA LYS A 79 11.84 23.70 5.81
C LYS A 79 12.14 22.43 5.04
N ARG A 80 13.23 22.41 4.27
CA ARG A 80 13.66 21.22 3.51
C ARG A 80 13.99 20.05 4.44
N ASN A 81 14.74 20.29 5.51
CA ASN A 81 15.09 19.23 6.45
C ASN A 81 13.87 18.65 7.16
N LEU A 82 12.94 19.50 7.63
CA LEU A 82 11.72 19.04 8.27
C LEU A 82 10.87 18.19 7.31
N LEU A 83 10.70 18.64 6.07
CA LEU A 83 9.96 17.90 5.04
C LEU A 83 10.60 16.53 4.79
N THR A 84 11.92 16.50 4.54
CA THR A 84 12.66 15.27 4.29
C THR A 84 12.58 14.31 5.47
N LYS A 85 12.76 14.78 6.71
CA LYS A 85 12.64 13.93 7.90
C LYS A 85 11.23 13.36 8.05
N THR A 86 10.21 14.17 7.82
CA THR A 86 8.81 13.75 7.93
C THR A 86 8.48 12.69 6.89
N VAL A 87 8.85 12.92 5.63
CA VAL A 87 8.66 11.96 4.54
C VAL A 87 9.40 10.66 4.84
N ASN A 88 10.67 10.73 5.20
CA ASN A 88 11.47 9.54 5.50
C ASN A 88 10.92 8.76 6.70
N ALA A 89 10.45 9.45 7.74
CA ALA A 89 9.85 8.81 8.91
C ALA A 89 8.54 8.10 8.57
N MET A 90 7.70 8.67 7.70
CA MET A 90 6.47 8.01 7.22
C MET A 90 6.79 6.84 6.29
N MET A 91 7.66 7.05 5.30
CA MET A 91 8.07 6.01 4.35
C MET A 91 8.70 4.79 5.05
N GLY A 92 9.49 5.02 6.10
CA GLY A 92 10.09 3.92 6.87
C GLY A 92 9.09 3.10 7.69
N ARG A 93 7.83 3.54 7.81
CA ARG A 93 6.74 2.80 8.47
C ARG A 93 5.71 2.27 7.47
N TRP A 94 5.82 2.64 6.21
CA TRP A 94 4.90 2.22 5.17
C TRP A 94 5.37 0.89 4.59
N GLU A 95 4.54 -0.15 4.73
CA GLU A 95 4.80 -1.46 4.16
C GLU A 95 4.15 -1.56 2.77
N ILE A 96 4.94 -1.92 1.77
CA ILE A 96 4.48 -2.14 0.40
C ILE A 96 4.53 -3.64 0.12
N SER A 97 3.48 -4.19 -0.50
CA SER A 97 3.46 -5.62 -0.83
C SER A 97 4.51 -5.98 -1.88
N HIS A 98 5.06 -7.20 -1.77
CA HIS A 98 6.02 -7.71 -2.77
C HIS A 98 5.48 -7.63 -4.21
N GLN A 99 4.19 -7.89 -4.39
CA GLN A 99 3.53 -7.85 -5.70
C GLN A 99 3.52 -6.42 -6.28
N GLN A 100 3.22 -5.40 -5.46
CA GLN A 100 3.31 -3.99 -5.88
C GLN A 100 4.75 -3.62 -6.27
N VAL A 101 5.75 -4.03 -5.47
CA VAL A 101 7.16 -3.78 -5.78
C VAL A 101 7.58 -4.45 -7.09
N MET A 102 7.22 -5.72 -7.29
CA MET A 102 7.56 -6.44 -8.53
C MET A 102 6.86 -5.85 -9.75
N SER A 103 5.59 -5.45 -9.65
CA SER A 103 4.87 -4.78 -10.75
C SER A 103 5.60 -3.53 -11.24
N TYR A 104 6.09 -2.72 -10.30
CA TYR A 104 6.88 -1.54 -10.60
C TYR A 104 8.24 -1.88 -11.22
N LEU A 105 8.99 -2.83 -10.64
CA LEU A 105 10.32 -3.22 -11.13
C LEU A 105 10.30 -3.85 -12.53
N VAL A 106 9.27 -4.63 -12.83
CA VAL A 106 9.09 -5.27 -14.15
C VAL A 106 8.53 -4.29 -15.19
N GLY A 107 8.10 -3.09 -14.77
CA GLY A 107 7.52 -2.09 -15.66
C GLY A 107 6.09 -2.42 -16.10
N SER A 108 5.38 -3.30 -15.37
CA SER A 108 3.98 -3.65 -15.68
C SER A 108 3.01 -2.51 -15.37
N GLY A 109 3.47 -1.44 -14.71
CA GLY A 109 2.68 -0.27 -14.34
C GLY A 109 1.73 -0.53 -13.17
N ASP A 110 0.96 0.51 -12.82
CA ASP A 110 0.05 0.49 -11.66
C ASP A 110 -1.44 0.42 -12.08
N HIS A 111 -1.72 0.14 -13.35
CA HIS A 111 -3.08 0.04 -13.85
C HIS A 111 -3.21 -1.02 -14.94
N TYR A 112 -4.29 -1.80 -14.86
CA TYR A 112 -4.73 -2.69 -15.93
C TYR A 112 -5.99 -2.07 -16.55
N CYS A 113 -5.94 -1.72 -17.82
CA CYS A 113 -7.11 -1.21 -18.54
C CYS A 113 -7.27 -1.99 -19.85
N ASN A 114 -8.38 -2.72 -19.98
CA ASN A 114 -8.70 -3.46 -21.20
C ASN A 114 -9.36 -2.58 -22.28
N HIS A 115 -9.69 -1.32 -21.97
CA HIS A 115 -10.34 -0.38 -22.88
C HIS A 115 -9.67 0.99 -22.84
N GLN A 116 -9.62 1.68 -23.99
CA GLN A 116 -9.26 3.09 -24.02
C GLN A 116 -10.53 3.93 -23.89
N PHE A 117 -10.71 4.59 -22.74
CA PHE A 117 -11.78 5.56 -22.57
C PHE A 117 -11.49 6.78 -23.46
N ARG A 118 -12.50 7.24 -24.22
CA ARG A 118 -12.43 8.51 -24.93
C ARG A 118 -13.12 9.60 -24.13
N THR A 119 -12.48 10.75 -24.05
CA THR A 119 -13.08 11.95 -23.46
C THR A 119 -14.27 12.37 -24.28
N VAL A 120 -15.47 12.29 -23.71
CA VAL A 120 -16.68 12.86 -24.29
C VAL A 120 -16.79 14.31 -23.82
N ARG A 121 -16.75 15.26 -24.75
CA ARG A 121 -16.96 16.68 -24.48
C ARG A 121 -18.45 16.97 -24.52
N PHE A 122 -19.06 17.16 -23.36
CA PHE A 122 -20.51 17.38 -23.24
C PHE A 122 -21.03 18.66 -23.91
N TYR A 123 -20.15 19.55 -24.37
CA TYR A 123 -20.52 20.81 -25.04
C TYR A 123 -20.49 20.74 -26.58
N GLU A 124 -20.15 19.58 -27.17
CA GLU A 124 -20.14 19.38 -28.63
C GLU A 124 -21.45 18.71 -29.15
N PHE A 125 -22.55 18.86 -28.41
CA PHE A 125 -23.91 18.45 -28.80
C PHE A 125 -24.80 19.64 -29.12
#